data_AF-A0A927XG81-F1
#
_entry.id   AF-A0A927XG81-F1
#
_cell.length_a   1.000
_cell.length_b   1.000
_cell.length_c   1.000
_cell.angle_alpha   90.00
_cell.angle_beta   90.00
_cell.angle_gamma   90.00
#
_symmetry.space_group_name_H-M   'P 1'
#
loop_
_entity.id
_entity.type
_entity.pdbx_description
1 polymer ?
#
loop_
_entity_poly.entity_id
_entity_poly.type
_entity_poly.pdbx_seq_one_letter_code
_entity_poly.pdbx_strand_id
1 'polypeptide(L)'
;MDYDGLKEKLNQLKIEDYIWLIYIGIIFLSWYSNSLERNYFVYKNEESKKKYRTIMIIIFSILVIVYLYFLKDSFNSLKSINPFDPKKKKDLLFLSFFASLLIFISGLIFLYIALTDEDLNVELAFN
;
A
#
# COMPACT_ATOMS: atom_id res chain seq x y z
N MET A 1 -17.26 -18.60 18.32
CA MET A 1 -15.91 -18.04 18.20
C MET A 1 -15.29 -18.15 19.58
N ASP A 2 -14.16 -18.82 19.71
CA ASP A 2 -13.49 -19.00 20.99
C ASP A 2 -12.80 -17.70 21.44
N TYR A 3 -12.50 -17.55 22.74
CA TYR A 3 -11.91 -16.35 23.33
C TYR A 3 -10.61 -15.94 22.64
N ASP A 4 -9.76 -16.91 22.29
CA ASP A 4 -8.50 -16.68 21.59
C ASP A 4 -8.73 -16.14 20.17
N GLY A 5 -9.72 -16.67 19.45
CA GLY A 5 -10.10 -16.17 18.13
C GLY A 5 -10.66 -14.74 18.19
N LEU A 6 -11.44 -14.41 19.23
CA LEU A 6 -11.95 -13.04 19.43
C LEU A 6 -10.78 -12.06 19.66
N LYS A 7 -9.80 -12.45 20.48
CA LYS A 7 -8.61 -11.64 20.76
C LYS A 7 -7.76 -11.39 19.52
N GLU A 8 -7.57 -12.40 18.68
CA GLU A 8 -6.85 -12.28 17.41
C GLU A 8 -7.54 -11.28 16.47
N LYS A 9 -8.86 -11.38 16.34
CA LYS A 9 -9.64 -10.47 15.50
C LYS A 9 -9.62 -9.03 16.00
N LEU A 10 -9.68 -8.82 17.32
CA LEU A 10 -9.53 -7.48 17.91
C LEU A 10 -8.13 -6.90 17.67
N ASN A 11 -7.09 -7.72 17.65
CA ASN A 11 -5.74 -7.27 17.32
C ASN A 11 -5.59 -6.91 15.83
N GLN A 12 -6.21 -7.68 14.92
CA GLN A 12 -6.25 -7.32 13.50
C GLN A 12 -6.90 -5.95 13.29
N LEU A 13 -8.06 -5.70 13.89
CA LEU A 13 -8.75 -4.41 13.81
C LEU A 13 -7.88 -3.25 14.32
N LYS A 14 -7.16 -3.43 15.42
CA LYS A 14 -6.23 -2.40 15.92
C LYS A 14 -5.11 -2.10 14.91
N ILE A 15 -4.57 -3.13 14.24
CA ILE A 15 -3.53 -2.93 13.23
C ILE A 15 -4.12 -2.20 12.01
N GLU A 16 -5.34 -2.56 11.59
CA GLU A 16 -6.05 -1.85 10.53
C GLU A 16 -6.26 -0.36 10.86
N ASP A 17 -6.60 -0.02 12.11
CA ASP A 17 -6.70 1.38 12.58
C ASP A 17 -5.36 2.13 12.45
N TYR A 18 -4.23 1.49 12.77
CA TYR A 18 -2.90 2.09 12.55
C TYR A 18 -2.59 2.28 11.07
N ILE A 19 -2.96 1.33 10.21
CA ILE A 19 -2.80 1.46 8.76
C ILE A 19 -3.62 2.63 8.22
N TRP A 20 -4.83 2.83 8.74
CA TRP A 20 -5.65 4.01 8.42
C TRP A 20 -4.96 5.33 8.76
N LEU A 21 -4.31 5.42 9.92
CA LEU A 21 -3.52 6.60 10.29
C LEU A 21 -2.34 6.83 9.33
N ILE A 22 -1.68 5.75 8.87
CA ILE A 22 -0.63 5.83 7.85
C ILE A 22 -1.19 6.39 6.54
N TYR A 23 -2.36 5.94 6.09
CA TYR A 23 -3.00 6.47 4.89
C TYR A 23 -3.33 7.96 4.99
N ILE A 24 -3.79 8.44 6.15
CA ILE A 24 -3.99 9.87 6.38
C ILE A 24 -2.66 10.64 6.23
N GLY A 25 -1.57 10.12 6.79
CA GLY A 25 -0.24 10.71 6.61
C GLY A 25 0.20 10.76 5.15
N ILE A 26 -0.06 9.69 4.40
CA ILE A 26 0.22 9.62 2.95
C ILE A 26 -0.57 10.71 2.22
N ILE A 27 -1.85 10.90 2.50
CA ILE A 27 -2.67 11.94 1.85
C ILE A 27 -2.04 13.34 2.01
N PHE A 28 -1.58 13.69 3.21
CA PHE A 28 -0.90 14.97 3.44
C PHE A 28 0.43 15.08 2.69
N LEU A 29 1.23 14.01 2.69
CA LEU A 29 2.49 13.97 1.95
C LEU A 29 2.26 14.08 0.44
N SER A 30 1.26 13.41 -0.10
CA SER A 30 0.89 13.47 -1.52
C SER A 30 0.44 14.87 -1.91
N TRP A 31 -0.38 15.52 -1.07
CA TRP A 31 -0.79 16.89 -1.32
C TRP A 31 0.40 17.86 -1.34
N TYR A 32 1.32 17.73 -0.38
CA TYR A 32 2.56 18.51 -0.37
C TYR A 32 3.44 18.23 -1.59
N SER A 33 3.60 16.96 -1.97
CA SER A 33 4.35 16.53 -3.15
C SER A 33 3.80 17.21 -4.41
N ASN A 34 2.48 17.21 -4.60
CA ASN A 34 1.83 17.85 -5.74
C ASN A 34 2.13 19.36 -5.81
N SER A 35 2.21 20.04 -4.67
CA SER A 35 2.64 21.45 -4.65
C SER A 35 4.09 21.63 -5.12
N LEU A 36 4.99 20.73 -4.78
CA LEU A 36 6.40 20.77 -5.23
C LEU A 36 6.51 20.48 -6.72
N GLU A 37 5.73 19.53 -7.22
CA GLU A 37 5.66 19.21 -8.65
C GLU A 37 5.19 20.42 -9.46
N ARG A 38 4.10 21.07 -9.04
CA ARG A 38 3.64 22.32 -9.66
C ARG A 38 4.72 23.39 -9.67
N ASN A 39 5.44 23.56 -8.57
CA ASN A 39 6.54 24.53 -8.49
C ASN A 39 7.68 24.19 -9.46
N TYR A 40 8.01 22.91 -9.64
CA TYR A 40 8.98 22.47 -10.64
C TYR A 40 8.52 22.82 -12.07
N PHE A 41 7.29 22.51 -12.43
CA PHE A 41 6.79 22.79 -13.79
C PHE A 41 6.69 24.30 -14.09
N VAL A 42 6.31 25.12 -13.11
CA VAL A 42 6.17 26.58 -13.28
C VAL A 42 7.54 27.29 -13.27
N TYR A 43 8.40 26.96 -12.30
CA TYR A 43 9.64 27.71 -12.05
C TYR A 43 10.91 27.00 -12.52
N LYS A 44 10.80 25.78 -13.06
CA LYS A 44 11.93 24.90 -13.42
C LYS A 44 12.92 24.70 -12.26
N ASN A 45 12.40 24.67 -11.04
CA ASN A 45 13.20 24.52 -9.82
C ASN A 45 13.56 23.05 -9.57
N GLU A 46 14.80 22.68 -9.90
CA GLU A 46 15.36 21.33 -9.71
C GLU A 46 15.36 20.86 -8.24
N GLU A 47 15.39 21.78 -7.26
CA GLU A 47 15.27 21.40 -5.85
C GLU A 47 13.87 20.86 -5.53
N SER A 48 12.82 21.44 -6.13
CA SER A 48 11.44 20.99 -5.95
C SER A 48 11.23 19.61 -6.57
N LYS A 49 11.84 19.35 -7.74
CA LYS A 49 11.86 18.03 -8.39
C LYS A 49 12.48 16.95 -7.50
N LYS A 50 13.66 17.24 -6.93
CA LYS A 50 14.34 16.30 -6.01
C LYS A 50 13.49 16.01 -4.77
N LYS A 51 12.92 17.03 -4.14
CA LYS A 51 12.06 16.87 -2.95
C LYS A 51 10.80 16.07 -3.26
N TYR A 52 10.12 16.35 -4.39
CA TYR A 52 8.99 15.57 -4.87
C TYR A 52 9.35 14.09 -5.00
N ARG A 53 10.46 13.77 -5.69
CA ARG A 53 10.90 12.39 -5.90
C ARG A 53 11.20 11.68 -4.59
N THR A 54 11.90 12.35 -3.66
CA THR A 54 12.15 11.80 -2.32
C THR A 54 10.84 11.47 -1.59
N ILE A 55 9.84 12.35 -1.66
CA ILE A 55 8.53 12.11 -1.04
C ILE A 55 7.80 10.94 -1.70
N MET A 56 7.80 10.85 -3.03
CA MET A 56 7.19 9.72 -3.74
C MET A 56 7.87 8.39 -3.38
N ILE A 57 9.20 8.33 -3.32
CA ILE A 57 9.93 7.13 -2.88
C ILE A 57 9.52 6.75 -1.46
N ILE A 58 9.39 7.71 -0.54
CA ILE A 58 8.95 7.46 0.84
C ILE A 58 7.52 6.89 0.86
N ILE A 59 6.59 7.53 0.14
CA ILE A 59 5.18 7.08 0.06
C ILE A 59 5.11 5.64 -0.45
N PHE A 60 5.72 5.34 -1.60
CA PHE A 60 5.65 4.00 -2.19
C PHE A 60 6.40 2.95 -1.36
N SER A 61 7.48 3.33 -0.66
CA SER A 61 8.16 2.42 0.28
C SER A 61 7.25 2.02 1.44
N ILE A 62 6.53 2.99 2.03
CA ILE A 62 5.56 2.73 3.10
C ILE A 62 4.41 1.86 2.56
N LEU A 63 3.89 2.16 1.37
CA LEU A 63 2.82 1.37 0.74
C LEU A 63 3.23 -0.08 0.50
N VAL A 64 4.45 -0.34 0.01
CA VAL A 64 4.98 -1.71 -0.18
C VAL A 64 4.99 -2.48 1.13
N ILE A 65 5.36 -1.86 2.25
CA ILE A 65 5.35 -2.49 3.58
C ILE A 65 3.92 -2.83 4.01
N VAL A 66 2.97 -1.90 3.83
CA VAL A 66 1.55 -2.12 4.15
C VAL A 66 0.96 -3.22 3.27
N TYR A 67 1.27 -3.24 1.98
CA TYR A 67 0.80 -4.28 1.06
C TYR A 67 1.41 -5.65 1.36
N LEU A 68 2.67 -5.70 1.80
CA LEU A 68 3.29 -6.94 2.27
C LEU A 68 2.57 -7.48 3.52
N TYR A 69 2.15 -6.60 4.44
CA TYR A 69 1.34 -6.99 5.59
C TYR A 69 0.01 -7.63 5.14
N PHE A 70 -0.74 -6.99 4.24
CA PHE A 70 -2.00 -7.54 3.74
C PHE A 70 -1.82 -8.84 2.96
N LEU A 71 -0.75 -8.97 2.17
CA LEU A 71 -0.40 -10.21 1.49
C LEU A 71 -0.12 -11.36 2.48
N LYS A 72 0.59 -11.05 3.57
CA LYS A 72 0.87 -12.03 4.62
C LYS A 72 -0.41 -12.46 5.36
N ASP A 73 -1.29 -11.51 5.69
CA ASP A 73 -2.54 -11.78 6.40
C ASP A 73 -3.52 -12.62 5.53
N SER A 74 -3.67 -12.26 4.26
CA SER A 74 -4.51 -13.02 3.32
C SER A 74 -3.96 -14.44 3.07
N PHE A 75 -2.63 -14.60 3.02
CA PHE A 75 -1.98 -15.90 2.89
C PHE A 75 -2.15 -16.78 4.13
N ASN A 76 -2.05 -16.20 5.34
CA ASN A 76 -2.34 -16.92 6.58
C ASN A 76 -3.80 -17.38 6.63
N SER A 77 -4.72 -16.55 6.16
CA SER A 77 -6.14 -16.89 6.05
C SER A 77 -6.39 -18.01 5.03
N LEU A 78 -5.63 -18.05 3.93
CA LEU A 78 -5.68 -19.16 2.97
C LEU A 78 -5.15 -20.48 3.57
N LYS A 79 -4.10 -20.41 4.40
CA LYS A 79 -3.52 -21.57 5.08
C LYS A 79 -4.41 -22.17 6.16
N SER A 80 -5.28 -21.38 6.77
CA SER A 80 -6.17 -21.82 7.85
C SER A 80 -7.47 -22.46 7.35
N ILE A 81 -7.62 -22.68 6.05
CA ILE A 81 -8.79 -23.33 5.46
C ILE A 81 -8.98 -24.75 5.99
N ASN A 82 -10.18 -25.04 6.49
CA ASN A 82 -10.57 -26.38 6.90
C ASN A 82 -11.12 -27.18 5.70
N PRO A 83 -10.80 -28.48 5.54
CA PRO A 83 -11.41 -29.34 4.53
C PRO A 83 -12.95 -29.28 4.51
N PHE A 84 -13.58 -29.14 5.68
CA PHE A 84 -15.04 -29.07 5.84
C PHE A 84 -15.63 -27.65 5.60
N ASP A 85 -14.80 -26.64 5.32
CA ASP A 85 -15.30 -25.30 5.03
C ASP A 85 -16.13 -25.27 3.72
N PRO A 86 -17.20 -24.45 3.66
CA PRO A 86 -17.99 -24.26 2.45
C PRO A 86 -17.13 -23.79 1.27
N LYS A 87 -17.39 -24.31 0.06
CA LYS A 87 -16.67 -23.91 -1.17
C LYS A 87 -16.61 -22.39 -1.34
N LYS A 88 -17.72 -21.69 -1.11
CA LYS A 88 -17.80 -20.23 -1.18
C LYS A 88 -16.76 -19.52 -0.31
N LYS A 89 -16.50 -20.01 0.91
CA LYS A 89 -15.49 -19.44 1.81
C LYS A 89 -14.08 -19.61 1.22
N LYS A 90 -13.77 -20.80 0.70
CA LYS A 90 -12.48 -21.11 0.07
C LYS A 90 -12.22 -20.22 -1.14
N ASP A 91 -13.23 -20.06 -2.00
CA ASP A 91 -13.15 -19.21 -3.20
C ASP A 91 -12.90 -17.74 -2.82
N LEU A 92 -13.59 -17.22 -1.80
CA LEU A 92 -13.39 -15.85 -1.31
C LEU A 92 -11.99 -15.62 -0.73
N LEU A 93 -11.46 -16.57 0.05
CA LEU A 93 -10.11 -16.48 0.61
C LEU A 93 -9.04 -16.52 -0.49
N PHE A 94 -9.23 -17.35 -1.51
CA PHE A 94 -8.35 -17.40 -2.67
C PHE A 94 -8.35 -16.08 -3.45
N LEU A 95 -9.52 -15.52 -3.73
CA LEU A 95 -9.65 -14.22 -4.40
C LEU A 95 -9.03 -13.10 -3.58
N SER A 96 -9.23 -13.10 -2.26
CA SER A 96 -8.62 -12.10 -1.37
C SER A 96 -7.09 -12.18 -1.39
N PHE A 97 -6.53 -13.39 -1.35
CA PHE A 97 -5.09 -13.58 -1.49
C PHE A 97 -4.59 -13.07 -2.84
N PHE A 98 -5.25 -13.46 -3.94
CA PHE A 98 -4.86 -13.05 -5.28
C PHE A 98 -4.91 -11.53 -5.46
N ALA A 99 -5.95 -10.86 -4.95
CA ALA A 99 -6.04 -9.40 -4.95
C ALA A 99 -4.87 -8.75 -4.19
N SER A 100 -4.55 -9.23 -2.98
CA SER A 100 -3.44 -8.70 -2.20
C SER A 100 -2.07 -8.91 -2.87
N LEU A 101 -1.89 -10.02 -3.60
CA LEU A 101 -0.68 -10.30 -4.37
C LEU A 101 -0.52 -9.31 -5.53
N LEU A 102 -1.59 -9.04 -6.26
CA LEU A 102 -1.57 -8.06 -7.36
C LEU A 102 -1.25 -6.65 -6.86
N ILE A 103 -1.86 -6.23 -5.74
CA ILE A 103 -1.59 -4.92 -5.13
C ILE A 103 -0.13 -4.83 -4.68
N PHE A 104 0.42 -5.88 -4.06
CA PHE A 104 1.82 -5.91 -3.67
C PHE A 104 2.78 -5.77 -4.86
N ILE A 105 2.53 -6.52 -5.95
CA ILE A 105 3.31 -6.43 -7.18
C ILE A 105 3.21 -5.02 -7.78
N SER A 106 2.01 -4.45 -7.83
CA SER A 106 1.79 -3.07 -8.28
C SER A 106 2.59 -2.07 -7.45
N GLY A 107 2.60 -2.21 -6.12
CA GLY A 107 3.41 -1.37 -5.22
C GLY A 107 4.91 -1.44 -5.52
N LEU A 108 5.45 -2.64 -5.81
CA LEU A 108 6.85 -2.79 -6.21
C LEU A 108 7.17 -2.11 -7.53
N ILE A 109 6.26 -2.22 -8.51
CA ILE A 109 6.41 -1.56 -9.82
C ILE A 109 6.42 -0.05 -9.65
N PHE A 110 5.49 0.52 -8.89
CA PHE A 110 5.45 1.96 -8.64
C PHE A 110 6.66 2.47 -7.85
N LEU A 111 7.14 1.71 -6.86
CA LEU A 111 8.36 2.04 -6.14
C LEU A 111 9.57 2.04 -7.09
N TYR A 112 9.66 1.06 -7.99
CA TYR A 112 10.71 1.03 -9.01
C TYR A 112 10.66 2.26 -9.91
N ILE A 113 9.48 2.63 -10.41
CA ILE A 113 9.30 3.86 -11.21
C ILE A 113 9.75 5.09 -10.41
N ALA A 114 9.34 5.23 -9.13
CA ALA A 114 9.76 6.36 -8.29
C ALA A 114 11.28 6.41 -8.08
N LEU A 115 11.95 5.26 -8.07
CA LEU A 115 13.41 5.17 -7.95
C LEU A 115 14.12 5.50 -9.26
N THR A 116 13.55 5.17 -10.42
CA THR A 116 14.25 5.31 -11.72
C THR A 116 13.83 6.51 -12.55
N ASP A 117 12.60 7.02 -12.39
CA ASP A 117 12.08 8.14 -13.17
C ASP A 117 12.61 9.47 -12.62
N GLU A 118 13.84 9.80 -13.00
CA GLU A 118 14.47 11.04 -12.58
C GLU A 118 13.80 12.25 -13.21
N ASP A 119 13.27 12.12 -14.44
CA ASP A 119 12.77 13.24 -15.23
C ASP A 119 11.27 13.49 -15.14
N LEU A 120 10.57 12.76 -14.25
CA LEU A 120 9.13 12.87 -14.07
C LEU A 120 8.36 12.62 -15.38
N ASN A 121 8.79 11.61 -16.14
CA ASN A 121 8.14 11.21 -17.38
C ASN A 121 6.79 10.53 -17.12
N VAL A 122 6.63 9.94 -15.94
CA VAL A 122 5.41 9.24 -15.52
C VAL A 122 4.79 9.99 -14.35
N GLU A 123 3.55 10.41 -14.51
CA GLU A 123 2.77 10.97 -13.41
C GLU A 123 2.37 9.84 -12.44
N LEU A 124 2.88 9.91 -11.22
CA LEU A 124 2.62 8.95 -10.15
C LEU A 124 1.50 9.38 -9.20
N ALA A 125 0.64 10.32 -9.63
CA ALA A 125 -0.58 10.63 -8.89
C ALA A 125 -1.43 9.36 -8.74
N PHE A 126 -2.09 9.19 -7.59
CA PHE A 126 -2.99 8.06 -7.31
C PHE A 126 -4.16 8.05 -8.32
N ASN A 127 -3.93 7.44 -9.48
CA ASN A 127 -4.91 7.21 -10.55
C ASN A 127 -5.55 5.83 -10.41
#